data_AF-A0A5C3E8S6-F1
#
_entry.id   AF-A0A5C3E8S6-F1
#
_cell.length_a   1.000
_cell.length_b   1.000
_cell.length_c   1.000
_cell.angle_alpha   90.00
_cell.angle_beta   90.00
_cell.angle_gamma   90.00
#
_symmetry.space_group_name_H-M   'P 1'
#
loop_
_entity.id
_entity.type
_entity.pdbx_description
1 polymer ?
#
loop_
_entity_poly.entity_id
_entity_poly.type
_entity_poly.pdbx_seq_one_letter_code
_entity_poly.pdbx_strand_id
1 'polypeptide(L)'
;MASTQTSGLQRRRGAGTASSSAGPSTSTSRIVDDDDFTPSRTASPAPGGSSTPTSSRNPGNGSLTSAYGSRSATGSVTTYDESTGHRVAYDPRDLNDEKEIGENPRLTLMEEILLLGLKDRQGYLSFWNDNISYTLRGCILIELALRRRIAITKDPMRKRFSLTERMVDVIDGKMTGEVLLDEALKMMKASERMSVAQWVDLMSGETWNVMKIGYQLKQVRERLAKGLVDKGILRTEKRNFLLFDMATHPLNDTTCKDAVLRRVLTLLTSTSPTVHADTFYKEDSSSAGRPVALRVTRALCLLCCSFSANVLENALNHLSYEARESAFQKADDILEEFSNWPMAPSSGLAGGGVGGGSGAAGGVVTSISSNGPKSKTGARIGEGSMLNDRAFDEGNVGASVQELAKALQKELEQEGDGFMFECVAAVLNVLSRMDSLL
;
A
#
# COMPACT_ATOMS: atom_id res chain seq x y z
N MET A 1 29.60 23.33 -47.44
CA MET A 1 29.78 22.37 -48.56
C MET A 1 30.22 21.02 -47.98
N ALA A 2 30.38 19.99 -48.81
CA ALA A 2 30.35 18.59 -48.37
C ALA A 2 31.70 17.98 -47.93
N SER A 3 31.60 16.82 -47.26
CA SER A 3 32.59 15.71 -47.21
C SER A 3 33.90 15.96 -46.42
N THR A 4 34.59 14.95 -45.85
CA THR A 4 34.46 13.48 -45.99
C THR A 4 34.80 12.71 -44.69
N GLN A 5 34.68 11.38 -44.73
CA GLN A 5 35.12 10.35 -43.77
C GLN A 5 36.68 10.38 -43.57
N THR A 6 37.35 9.65 -42.65
CA THR A 6 37.28 8.20 -42.36
C THR A 6 37.75 7.78 -40.94
N SER A 7 37.42 6.53 -40.57
CA SER A 7 37.86 5.85 -39.33
C SER A 7 39.18 5.06 -39.53
N GLY A 8 39.85 4.69 -38.43
CA GLY A 8 41.20 4.09 -38.45
C GLY A 8 41.55 3.17 -37.28
N LEU A 9 40.69 2.20 -36.93
CA LEU A 9 41.01 1.17 -35.93
C LEU A 9 41.83 0.00 -36.54
N GLN A 10 43.02 -0.27 -36.00
CA GLN A 10 43.86 -1.42 -36.38
C GLN A 10 43.98 -2.47 -35.26
N ARG A 11 43.56 -3.71 -35.53
CA ARG A 11 44.37 -4.91 -35.21
C ARG A 11 43.90 -6.19 -35.94
N ARG A 12 44.54 -6.43 -37.09
CA ARG A 12 45.09 -7.70 -37.61
C ARG A 12 44.37 -9.04 -37.30
N ARG A 13 43.88 -9.70 -38.36
CA ARG A 13 43.37 -11.09 -38.39
C ARG A 13 44.45 -12.15 -38.21
N GLY A 14 44.02 -13.39 -37.89
CA GLY A 14 44.70 -14.66 -38.19
C GLY A 14 43.69 -15.81 -38.37
N ALA A 15 43.83 -16.59 -39.45
CA ALA A 15 43.09 -17.84 -39.77
C ALA A 15 44.13 -18.87 -40.29
N GLY A 16 43.89 -20.18 -40.49
CA GLY A 16 42.74 -21.08 -40.25
C GLY A 16 43.27 -22.54 -40.29
N THR A 17 42.76 -23.56 -41.01
CA THR A 17 41.59 -23.78 -41.90
C THR A 17 41.49 -25.29 -42.26
N ALA A 18 40.29 -25.88 -42.30
CA ALA A 18 39.93 -27.16 -42.96
C ALA A 18 40.55 -28.48 -42.36
N SER A 19 40.03 -29.69 -42.64
CA SER A 19 39.08 -30.15 -43.69
C SER A 19 37.91 -31.04 -43.17
N SER A 20 37.37 -31.98 -43.97
CA SER A 20 36.02 -32.56 -43.80
C SER A 20 35.75 -33.86 -44.60
N SER A 21 34.95 -34.79 -44.06
CA SER A 21 34.34 -35.97 -44.74
C SER A 21 33.14 -36.52 -43.94
N ALA A 22 32.50 -37.64 -44.33
CA ALA A 22 31.33 -37.70 -45.24
C ALA A 22 30.38 -38.87 -44.85
N GLY A 23 29.15 -38.93 -45.40
CA GLY A 23 28.14 -39.99 -45.14
C GLY A 23 28.28 -41.25 -46.04
N PRO A 24 27.22 -42.05 -46.35
CA PRO A 24 25.77 -41.88 -46.10
C PRO A 24 25.07 -43.14 -45.47
N SER A 25 23.73 -43.22 -45.33
CA SER A 25 22.78 -43.78 -46.33
C SER A 25 21.32 -43.91 -45.80
N THR A 26 20.37 -44.32 -46.65
CA THR A 26 18.91 -44.14 -46.53
C THR A 26 18.06 -45.41 -46.46
N SER A 27 16.81 -45.32 -45.98
CA SER A 27 15.63 -46.04 -46.51
C SER A 27 14.30 -45.49 -45.95
N THR A 28 13.16 -45.84 -46.55
CA THR A 28 11.81 -45.29 -46.28
C THR A 28 10.70 -46.34 -46.42
N SER A 29 9.63 -46.30 -45.61
CA SER A 29 8.21 -46.42 -46.06
C SER A 29 7.14 -46.48 -44.95
N ARG A 30 6.05 -45.74 -45.19
CA ARG A 30 4.59 -45.99 -44.97
C ARG A 30 4.02 -46.67 -43.70
N ILE A 31 3.16 -45.89 -43.02
CA ILE A 31 1.72 -46.16 -42.68
C ILE A 31 1.31 -47.55 -42.16
N VAL A 32 0.78 -47.59 -40.93
CA VAL A 32 -0.52 -48.22 -40.52
C VAL A 32 -0.98 -47.51 -39.23
N ASP A 33 -2.28 -47.26 -39.07
CA ASP A 33 -2.95 -46.82 -37.83
C ASP A 33 -3.40 -48.02 -36.97
N ASP A 34 -3.43 -47.90 -35.63
CA ASP A 34 -4.50 -48.49 -34.80
C ASP A 34 -4.51 -47.96 -33.35
N ASP A 35 -5.68 -48.04 -32.70
CA ASP A 35 -5.93 -47.65 -31.30
C ASP A 35 -5.86 -48.87 -30.35
N ASP A 36 -5.31 -48.70 -29.13
CA ASP A 36 -5.94 -49.20 -27.88
C ASP A 36 -5.27 -48.61 -26.62
N PHE A 37 -6.06 -48.12 -25.65
CA PHE A 37 -5.63 -47.99 -24.25
C PHE A 37 -6.80 -47.89 -23.25
N THR A 38 -6.98 -48.92 -22.41
CA THR A 38 -7.90 -48.96 -21.24
C THR A 38 -7.27 -49.83 -20.13
N PRO A 39 -7.79 -49.93 -18.87
CA PRO A 39 -8.96 -49.30 -18.21
C PRO A 39 -8.49 -48.41 -16.99
N SER A 40 -9.07 -48.20 -15.78
CA SER A 40 -10.12 -48.84 -14.97
C SER A 40 -10.82 -47.91 -13.94
N ARG A 41 -12.13 -47.71 -14.15
CA ARG A 41 -13.28 -47.73 -13.18
C ARG A 41 -13.07 -47.56 -11.65
N THR A 42 -13.76 -46.57 -11.07
CA THR A 42 -14.79 -46.62 -9.98
C THR A 42 -15.58 -45.28 -10.04
N ALA A 43 -16.92 -45.14 -10.06
CA ALA A 43 -18.03 -45.64 -9.22
C ALA A 43 -18.07 -45.00 -7.81
N SER A 44 -19.13 -44.38 -7.26
CA SER A 44 -20.53 -44.01 -7.65
C SER A 44 -21.07 -42.96 -6.60
N PRO A 45 -22.33 -42.43 -6.55
CA PRO A 45 -23.58 -42.63 -7.34
C PRO A 45 -24.28 -41.30 -7.80
N ALA A 46 -25.57 -41.34 -8.18
CA ALA A 46 -26.40 -40.19 -8.58
C ALA A 46 -27.65 -39.97 -7.68
N PRO A 47 -28.23 -38.76 -7.69
CA PRO A 47 -29.59 -38.54 -8.22
C PRO A 47 -29.64 -37.35 -9.22
N GLY A 48 -30.71 -37.08 -9.98
CA GLY A 48 -32.02 -37.75 -10.11
C GLY A 48 -33.20 -36.76 -9.96
N GLY A 49 -33.82 -36.34 -11.07
CA GLY A 49 -35.05 -35.53 -11.04
C GLY A 49 -35.07 -34.27 -11.93
N SER A 50 -35.79 -34.38 -13.04
CA SER A 50 -36.09 -33.34 -14.04
C SER A 50 -36.74 -32.04 -13.53
N SER A 51 -36.41 -30.90 -14.14
CA SER A 51 -37.41 -30.10 -14.91
C SER A 51 -36.75 -29.02 -15.78
N THR A 52 -37.19 -28.91 -17.03
CA THR A 52 -36.74 -27.88 -18.00
C THR A 52 -37.89 -26.92 -18.34
N PRO A 53 -37.76 -25.61 -18.04
CA PRO A 53 -38.65 -24.60 -18.59
C PRO A 53 -38.35 -24.39 -20.09
N THR A 54 -39.36 -24.53 -20.94
CA THR A 54 -39.23 -24.32 -22.40
C THR A 54 -39.05 -22.84 -22.76
N SER A 55 -38.13 -22.55 -23.67
CA SER A 55 -37.87 -21.20 -24.16
C SER A 55 -38.84 -20.76 -25.26
N SER A 56 -39.70 -19.78 -24.97
CA SER A 56 -40.45 -19.03 -25.99
C SER A 56 -39.63 -17.79 -26.41
N ARG A 57 -39.20 -17.75 -27.68
CA ARG A 57 -38.61 -16.54 -28.27
C ARG A 57 -39.69 -15.47 -28.48
N ASN A 58 -39.35 -14.22 -28.20
CA ASN A 58 -39.90 -13.07 -28.94
C ASN A 58 -38.78 -12.01 -29.08
N PRO A 59 -38.45 -11.50 -30.28
CA PRO A 59 -37.34 -10.56 -30.47
C PRO A 59 -37.79 -9.10 -30.31
N GLY A 60 -37.02 -8.28 -29.57
CA GLY A 60 -37.33 -6.85 -29.42
C GLY A 60 -36.23 -6.03 -28.74
N ASN A 61 -35.57 -5.17 -29.54
CA ASN A 61 -34.54 -4.18 -29.16
C ASN A 61 -33.24 -4.70 -28.52
N GLY A 62 -32.16 -3.92 -28.74
CA GLY A 62 -30.78 -4.33 -28.49
C GLY A 62 -30.09 -3.63 -27.32
N SER A 63 -29.34 -4.45 -26.56
CA SER A 63 -28.04 -4.17 -25.92
C SER A 63 -27.68 -2.72 -25.55
N LEU A 64 -27.64 -2.46 -24.24
CA LEU A 64 -26.39 -2.00 -23.62
C LEU A 64 -26.04 -2.93 -22.46
N THR A 65 -24.74 -3.22 -22.29
CA THR A 65 -24.24 -4.30 -21.44
C THR A 65 -24.10 -3.89 -19.98
N SER A 66 -24.84 -4.54 -19.09
CA SER A 66 -24.57 -4.53 -17.64
C SER A 66 -23.91 -5.85 -17.21
N ALA A 67 -22.93 -5.77 -16.33
CA ALA A 67 -22.18 -6.93 -15.84
C ALA A 67 -23.01 -7.73 -14.83
N TYR A 68 -23.81 -8.68 -15.32
CA TYR A 68 -24.65 -9.55 -14.49
C TYR A 68 -23.82 -10.56 -13.69
N GLY A 69 -23.48 -10.21 -12.45
CA GLY A 69 -23.04 -11.18 -11.44
C GLY A 69 -24.17 -12.16 -11.13
N SER A 70 -23.94 -13.46 -11.36
CA SER A 70 -24.91 -14.50 -11.04
C SER A 70 -25.02 -14.71 -9.53
N ARG A 71 -26.23 -15.00 -9.06
CA ARG A 71 -26.52 -15.37 -7.66
C ARG A 71 -26.94 -16.83 -7.59
N SER A 72 -26.22 -17.62 -6.81
CA SER A 72 -26.58 -19.00 -6.49
C SER A 72 -27.86 -19.04 -5.65
N ALA A 73 -28.61 -20.14 -5.75
CA ALA A 73 -29.71 -20.45 -4.82
C ALA A 73 -29.25 -20.57 -3.35
N THR A 74 -27.94 -20.77 -3.12
CA THR A 74 -27.33 -20.78 -1.78
C THR A 74 -26.99 -19.38 -1.25
N GLY A 75 -27.19 -18.31 -2.04
CA GLY A 75 -26.90 -16.92 -1.68
C GLY A 75 -25.58 -16.37 -2.25
N SER A 76 -24.64 -17.24 -2.64
CA SER A 76 -23.31 -16.82 -3.12
C SER A 76 -23.37 -16.04 -4.43
N VAL A 77 -22.59 -14.96 -4.49
CA VAL A 77 -22.42 -14.08 -5.65
C VAL A 77 -21.16 -14.50 -6.39
N THR A 78 -21.26 -14.69 -7.70
CA THR A 78 -20.09 -14.87 -8.56
C THR A 78 -19.84 -13.62 -9.38
N THR A 79 -18.74 -12.92 -9.13
CA THR A 79 -18.22 -11.89 -10.03
C THR A 79 -17.27 -12.53 -11.04
N TYR A 80 -17.37 -12.09 -12.30
CA TYR A 80 -16.46 -12.46 -13.36
C TYR A 80 -15.78 -11.19 -13.86
N ASP A 81 -14.45 -11.16 -13.78
CA ASP A 81 -13.65 -10.10 -14.37
C ASP A 81 -13.18 -10.57 -15.75
N GLU A 82 -13.79 -9.99 -16.79
CA GLU A 82 -13.49 -10.28 -18.19
C GLU A 82 -12.09 -9.82 -18.61
N SER A 83 -11.44 -8.93 -17.83
CA SER A 83 -10.08 -8.46 -18.10
C SER A 83 -8.97 -9.39 -17.56
N THR A 84 -9.27 -10.19 -16.54
CA THR A 84 -8.31 -11.16 -15.94
C THR A 84 -8.72 -12.63 -16.13
N GLY A 85 -9.96 -12.89 -16.57
CA GLY A 85 -10.52 -14.23 -16.69
C GLY A 85 -10.79 -14.93 -15.35
N HIS A 86 -10.61 -14.24 -14.22
CA HIS A 86 -10.84 -14.80 -12.90
C HIS A 86 -12.31 -14.70 -12.49
N ARG A 87 -12.80 -15.78 -11.85
CA ARG A 87 -14.11 -15.85 -11.21
C ARG A 87 -13.92 -15.84 -9.70
N VAL A 88 -14.47 -14.83 -9.03
CA VAL A 88 -14.51 -14.77 -7.57
C VAL A 88 -15.92 -15.15 -7.13
N ALA A 89 -16.03 -16.21 -6.32
CA ALA A 89 -17.27 -16.63 -5.71
C ALA A 89 -17.20 -16.35 -4.21
N TYR A 90 -18.18 -15.62 -3.67
CA TYR A 90 -18.22 -15.23 -2.26
C TYR A 90 -19.67 -15.30 -1.74
N ASP A 91 -19.89 -15.78 -0.53
CA ASP A 91 -21.21 -15.72 0.12
C ASP A 91 -21.35 -14.38 0.87
N PRO A 92 -22.41 -13.57 0.60
CA PRO A 92 -22.65 -12.30 1.29
C PRO A 92 -22.52 -12.32 2.82
N ARG A 93 -22.73 -13.47 3.45
CA ARG A 93 -22.61 -13.65 4.91
C ARG A 93 -21.16 -13.75 5.39
N ASP A 94 -20.23 -14.19 4.53
CA ASP A 94 -18.82 -14.39 4.90
C ASP A 94 -18.06 -13.07 5.15
N LEU A 95 -18.54 -11.94 4.61
CA LEU A 95 -17.98 -10.61 4.90
C LEU A 95 -18.64 -9.92 6.11
N ASN A 96 -19.86 -10.32 6.49
CA ASN A 96 -20.58 -9.69 7.59
C ASN A 96 -20.15 -10.27 8.95
N ASP A 97 -19.02 -9.80 9.49
CA ASP A 97 -18.81 -9.89 10.94
C ASP A 97 -19.55 -8.76 11.66
N GLU A 98 -20.45 -9.09 12.58
CA GLU A 98 -21.11 -8.09 13.44
C GLU A 98 -20.12 -7.36 14.39
N LYS A 99 -18.87 -7.84 14.48
CA LYS A 99 -17.76 -7.14 15.15
C LYS A 99 -17.12 -6.11 14.21
N GLU A 100 -16.72 -6.53 13.01
CA GLU A 100 -15.97 -5.71 12.04
C GLU A 100 -16.82 -4.67 11.30
N ILE A 101 -18.14 -4.87 11.21
CA ILE A 101 -19.08 -3.91 10.61
C ILE A 101 -19.00 -2.56 11.36
N GLY A 102 -18.47 -1.55 10.67
CA GLY A 102 -18.30 -0.19 11.18
C GLY A 102 -16.98 0.09 11.90
N GLU A 103 -16.10 -0.91 12.08
CA GLU A 103 -14.74 -0.66 12.59
C GLU A 103 -13.79 -0.16 11.50
N ASN A 104 -14.02 -0.52 10.23
CA ASN A 104 -13.18 -0.12 9.11
C ASN A 104 -13.77 1.09 8.35
N PRO A 105 -12.92 2.01 7.85
CA PRO A 105 -13.37 3.12 7.00
C PRO A 105 -13.91 2.63 5.65
N ARG A 106 -14.71 3.47 4.99
CA ARG A 106 -15.32 3.22 3.68
C ARG A 106 -14.28 3.15 2.56
N LEU A 107 -13.20 3.90 2.70
CA LEU A 107 -12.03 3.86 1.83
C LEU A 107 -10.90 3.07 2.48
N THR A 108 -10.24 2.23 1.70
CA THR A 108 -8.93 1.70 2.04
C THR A 108 -7.87 2.80 1.96
N LEU A 109 -6.77 2.64 2.69
CA LEU A 109 -5.60 3.52 2.58
C LEU A 109 -5.13 3.69 1.11
N MET A 110 -5.18 2.63 0.30
CA MET A 110 -4.84 2.70 -1.14
C MET A 110 -5.73 3.68 -1.92
N GLU A 111 -7.02 3.72 -1.61
CA GLU A 111 -7.99 4.60 -2.29
C GLU A 111 -7.84 6.06 -1.83
N GLU A 112 -7.55 6.30 -0.54
CA GLU A 112 -7.26 7.65 -0.04
C GLU A 112 -6.01 8.24 -0.71
N ILE A 113 -4.94 7.45 -0.86
CA ILE A 113 -3.72 7.83 -1.58
C ILE A 113 -4.00 8.09 -3.07
N LEU A 114 -4.84 7.27 -3.71
CA LEU A 114 -5.23 7.48 -5.11
C LEU A 114 -6.02 8.78 -5.28
N LEU A 115 -6.93 9.12 -4.35
CA LEU A 115 -7.73 10.35 -4.39
C LEU A 115 -6.89 11.61 -4.20
N LEU A 116 -5.85 11.58 -3.34
CA LEU A 116 -4.89 12.69 -3.19
C LEU A 116 -4.15 12.97 -4.51
N GLY A 117 -3.72 11.93 -5.21
CA GLY A 117 -3.06 12.05 -6.52
C GLY A 117 -3.99 12.39 -7.70
N LEU A 118 -5.32 12.29 -7.54
CA LEU A 118 -6.29 12.41 -8.64
C LEU A 118 -6.63 13.88 -8.98
N LYS A 119 -6.69 14.22 -10.27
CA LYS A 119 -7.22 15.51 -10.75
C LYS A 119 -8.73 15.45 -10.95
N ASP A 120 -9.47 16.22 -10.14
CA ASP A 120 -10.92 16.09 -9.92
C ASP A 120 -11.75 16.11 -11.21
N ARG A 121 -11.53 17.08 -12.09
CA ARG A 121 -12.26 17.23 -13.37
C ARG A 121 -11.74 16.33 -14.49
N GLN A 122 -10.56 15.73 -14.31
CA GLN A 122 -9.85 14.98 -15.34
C GLN A 122 -10.04 13.47 -15.19
N GLY A 123 -10.19 12.98 -13.96
CA GLY A 123 -10.38 11.54 -13.70
C GLY A 123 -9.15 10.70 -13.99
N TYR A 124 -7.97 11.32 -13.94
CA TYR A 124 -6.66 10.68 -14.00
C TYR A 124 -5.71 11.36 -13.00
N LEU A 125 -4.66 10.64 -12.61
CA LEU A 125 -3.68 11.11 -11.63
C LEU A 125 -2.79 12.23 -12.19
N SER A 126 -2.33 13.13 -11.33
CA SER A 126 -1.33 14.16 -11.68
C SER A 126 -0.11 13.55 -12.36
N PHE A 127 0.38 12.42 -11.83
CA PHE A 127 1.40 11.55 -12.36
C PHE A 127 1.16 10.12 -11.84
N TRP A 128 1.62 9.09 -12.54
CA TRP A 128 1.72 7.73 -12.01
C TRP A 128 3.15 7.26 -12.28
N ASN A 129 3.86 6.93 -11.20
CA ASN A 129 5.27 6.56 -11.18
C ASN A 129 5.47 5.34 -10.28
N ASP A 130 6.71 4.90 -10.20
CA ASP A 130 7.07 3.72 -9.44
C ASP A 130 6.96 3.97 -7.92
N ASN A 131 7.13 5.21 -7.45
CA ASN A 131 6.87 5.59 -6.06
C ASN A 131 5.41 5.32 -5.64
N ILE A 132 4.40 5.91 -6.30
CA ILE A 132 2.99 5.61 -5.94
C ILE A 132 2.67 4.13 -6.18
N SER A 133 3.22 3.52 -7.23
CA SER A 133 3.06 2.09 -7.53
C SER A 133 3.51 1.21 -6.35
N TYR A 134 4.73 1.42 -5.84
CA TYR A 134 5.34 0.66 -4.76
C TYR A 134 4.72 1.01 -3.39
N THR A 135 4.47 2.29 -3.11
CA THR A 135 3.79 2.73 -1.87
C THR A 135 2.39 2.12 -1.74
N LEU A 136 1.64 1.93 -2.84
CA LEU A 136 0.34 1.26 -2.79
C LEU A 136 0.42 -0.23 -2.38
N ARG A 137 1.56 -0.91 -2.57
CA ARG A 137 1.79 -2.26 -2.03
C ARG A 137 2.11 -2.23 -0.54
N GLY A 138 2.85 -1.22 -0.07
CA GLY A 138 2.98 -0.94 1.37
C GLY A 138 1.61 -0.68 2.01
N CYS A 139 0.77 0.14 1.37
CA CYS A 139 -0.59 0.43 1.84
C CYS A 139 -1.46 -0.83 1.98
N ILE A 140 -1.30 -1.83 1.09
CA ILE A 140 -1.99 -3.13 1.19
C ILE A 140 -1.58 -3.89 2.46
N LEU A 141 -0.28 -3.94 2.80
CA LEU A 141 0.18 -4.58 4.04
C LEU A 141 -0.29 -3.81 5.28
N ILE A 142 -0.25 -2.47 5.26
CA ILE A 142 -0.76 -1.63 6.35
C ILE A 142 -2.27 -1.86 6.55
N GLU A 143 -3.06 -1.87 5.48
CA GLU A 143 -4.51 -2.08 5.57
C GLU A 143 -4.87 -3.51 6.00
N LEU A 144 -4.11 -4.54 5.57
CA LEU A 144 -4.26 -5.91 6.09
C LEU A 144 -3.89 -6.03 7.57
N ALA A 145 -2.86 -5.30 8.02
CA ALA A 145 -2.46 -5.26 9.43
C ALA A 145 -3.55 -4.58 10.27
N LEU A 146 -4.01 -3.39 9.86
CA LEU A 146 -5.08 -2.63 10.54
C LEU A 146 -6.46 -3.31 10.49
N ARG A 147 -6.66 -4.27 9.56
CA ARG A 147 -7.81 -5.20 9.53
C ARG A 147 -7.57 -6.49 10.32
N ARG A 148 -6.48 -6.56 11.09
CA ARG A 148 -6.07 -7.69 11.97
C ARG A 148 -5.86 -9.02 11.24
N ARG A 149 -5.69 -8.99 9.90
CA ARG A 149 -5.46 -10.19 9.08
C ARG A 149 -4.00 -10.66 9.12
N ILE A 150 -3.05 -9.74 9.25
CA ILE A 150 -1.60 -10.03 9.31
C ILE A 150 -0.92 -9.32 10.49
N ALA A 151 0.22 -9.86 10.93
CA ALA A 151 1.11 -9.22 11.89
C ALA A 151 2.54 -9.77 11.76
N ILE A 152 3.50 -9.18 12.48
CA ILE A 152 4.85 -9.75 12.60
C ILE A 152 4.83 -11.07 13.38
N THR A 153 5.60 -12.05 12.92
CA THR A 153 5.75 -13.37 13.56
C THR A 153 6.12 -13.26 15.04
N LYS A 154 5.43 -14.03 15.89
CA LYS A 154 5.54 -13.97 17.35
C LYS A 154 6.77 -14.66 17.95
N ASP A 155 7.93 -14.45 17.31
CA ASP A 155 9.24 -14.98 17.70
C ASP A 155 10.07 -13.93 18.47
N PRO A 156 10.66 -14.25 19.64
CA PRO A 156 11.64 -13.40 20.30
C PRO A 156 12.92 -13.15 19.48
N MET A 157 13.36 -14.10 18.64
CA MET A 157 14.59 -13.96 17.85
C MET A 157 14.48 -12.95 16.70
N ARG A 158 13.26 -12.58 16.28
CA ARG A 158 13.01 -11.51 15.28
C ARG A 158 13.75 -10.20 15.56
N LYS A 159 14.00 -9.90 16.85
CA LYS A 159 14.71 -8.68 17.30
C LYS A 159 16.19 -8.64 16.87
N ARG A 160 16.74 -9.76 16.38
CA ARG A 160 18.08 -9.84 15.78
C ARG A 160 18.12 -9.32 14.33
N PHE A 161 16.96 -9.18 13.69
CA PHE A 161 16.82 -8.69 12.32
C PHE A 161 16.39 -7.21 12.33
N SER A 162 16.79 -6.49 11.28
CA SER A 162 16.26 -5.17 10.96
C SER A 162 14.73 -5.22 10.84
N LEU A 163 14.07 -4.09 11.07
CA LEU A 163 12.61 -4.04 11.15
C LEU A 163 11.93 -4.51 9.84
N THR A 164 12.53 -4.16 8.69
CA THR A 164 12.08 -4.58 7.33
C THR A 164 12.19 -6.09 7.09
N GLU A 165 13.17 -6.75 7.73
CA GLU A 165 13.45 -8.19 7.55
C GLU A 165 12.70 -9.10 8.55
N ARG A 166 11.75 -8.54 9.30
CA ARG A 166 10.91 -9.35 10.19
C ARG A 166 9.82 -10.06 9.39
N MET A 167 9.66 -11.35 9.67
CA MET A 167 8.71 -12.22 8.98
C MET A 167 7.27 -11.84 9.33
N VAL A 168 6.39 -11.94 8.32
CA VAL A 168 4.96 -11.68 8.47
C VAL A 168 4.19 -13.01 8.57
N ASP A 169 3.26 -13.08 9.52
CA ASP A 169 2.28 -14.16 9.67
C ASP A 169 0.88 -13.68 9.28
N VAL A 170 0.10 -14.57 8.64
CA VAL A 170 -1.34 -14.41 8.49
C VAL A 170 -2.01 -14.91 9.78
N ILE A 171 -2.59 -13.99 10.55
CA ILE A 171 -3.38 -14.32 11.76
C ILE A 171 -4.75 -14.85 11.35
N ASP A 172 -5.41 -14.15 10.42
CA ASP A 172 -6.73 -14.47 9.93
C ASP A 172 -6.77 -14.38 8.41
N GLY A 173 -7.35 -15.40 7.78
CA GLY A 173 -7.51 -15.52 6.34
C GLY A 173 -8.94 -15.28 5.85
N LYS A 174 -9.79 -14.65 6.66
CA LYS A 174 -11.12 -14.18 6.27
C LYS A 174 -11.01 -13.07 5.23
N MET A 175 -11.86 -13.10 4.23
CA MET A 175 -11.90 -12.08 3.18
C MET A 175 -12.31 -10.72 3.76
N THR A 176 -11.91 -9.66 3.09
CA THR A 176 -12.13 -8.25 3.46
C THR A 176 -13.13 -7.56 2.52
N GLY A 177 -13.39 -8.15 1.35
CA GLY A 177 -14.25 -7.60 0.30
C GLY A 177 -13.51 -6.67 -0.68
N GLU A 178 -12.28 -6.27 -0.34
CA GLU A 178 -11.44 -5.40 -1.15
C GLU A 178 -10.51 -6.27 -2.02
N VAL A 179 -10.77 -6.31 -3.33
CA VAL A 179 -10.22 -7.34 -4.24
C VAL A 179 -8.68 -7.42 -4.23
N LEU A 180 -7.98 -6.32 -3.94
CA LEU A 180 -6.51 -6.29 -3.84
C LEU A 180 -6.00 -6.82 -2.48
N LEU A 181 -6.71 -6.54 -1.39
CA LEU A 181 -6.39 -7.10 -0.07
C LEU A 181 -6.62 -8.62 -0.06
N ASP A 182 -7.71 -9.07 -0.67
CA ASP A 182 -8.10 -10.48 -0.71
C ASP A 182 -7.18 -11.32 -1.61
N GLU A 183 -6.68 -10.74 -2.71
CA GLU A 183 -5.64 -11.35 -3.55
C GLU A 183 -4.31 -11.48 -2.81
N ALA A 184 -3.85 -10.41 -2.15
CA ALA A 184 -2.64 -10.41 -1.34
C ALA A 184 -2.76 -11.40 -0.17
N LEU A 185 -3.85 -11.38 0.60
CA LEU A 185 -4.08 -12.26 1.74
C LEU A 185 -4.12 -13.74 1.33
N LYS A 186 -4.75 -14.06 0.19
CA LYS A 186 -4.76 -15.40 -0.40
C LYS A 186 -3.36 -15.85 -0.82
N MET A 187 -2.57 -14.95 -1.41
CA MET A 187 -1.18 -15.19 -1.81
C MET A 187 -0.30 -15.46 -0.59
N MET A 188 -0.37 -14.60 0.44
CA MET A 188 0.34 -14.76 1.71
C MET A 188 0.00 -16.08 2.40
N LYS A 189 -1.29 -16.44 2.47
CA LYS A 189 -1.76 -17.69 3.08
C LYS A 189 -1.34 -18.96 2.32
N ALA A 190 -1.02 -18.85 1.04
CA ALA A 190 -0.56 -19.97 0.19
C ALA A 190 0.97 -20.08 0.07
N SER A 191 1.72 -19.16 0.69
CA SER A 191 3.17 -19.03 0.53
C SER A 191 3.94 -19.48 1.77
N GLU A 192 5.26 -19.58 1.63
CA GLU A 192 6.16 -19.58 2.80
C GLU A 192 6.14 -18.21 3.49
N ARG A 193 6.54 -18.18 4.77
CA ARG A 193 6.77 -16.93 5.51
C ARG A 193 7.88 -16.13 4.83
N MET A 194 7.67 -14.83 4.70
CA MET A 194 8.60 -13.88 4.08
C MET A 194 8.61 -12.57 4.86
N SER A 195 9.66 -11.76 4.67
CA SER A 195 9.81 -10.48 5.36
C SER A 195 8.90 -9.39 4.80
N VAL A 196 8.73 -8.29 5.54
CA VAL A 196 7.91 -7.15 5.11
C VAL A 196 8.44 -6.56 3.80
N ALA A 197 9.75 -6.34 3.67
CA ALA A 197 10.36 -5.88 2.42
C ALA A 197 10.05 -6.82 1.25
N GLN A 198 10.31 -8.13 1.43
CA GLN A 198 10.03 -9.14 0.41
C GLN A 198 8.57 -9.11 -0.06
N TRP A 199 7.60 -8.90 0.82
CA TRP A 199 6.19 -8.80 0.42
C TRP A 199 5.90 -7.54 -0.43
N VAL A 200 6.47 -6.38 -0.10
CA VAL A 200 6.28 -5.16 -0.90
C VAL A 200 6.95 -5.30 -2.28
N ASP A 201 8.18 -5.83 -2.34
CA ASP A 201 8.92 -6.06 -3.58
C ASP A 201 8.18 -7.04 -4.51
N LEU A 202 7.74 -8.18 -3.95
CA LEU A 202 7.03 -9.23 -4.70
C LEU A 202 5.70 -8.74 -5.28
N MET A 203 4.91 -8.00 -4.50
CA MET A 203 3.64 -7.47 -4.96
C MET A 203 3.80 -6.31 -5.97
N SER A 204 4.95 -5.63 -5.97
CA SER A 204 5.27 -4.52 -6.89
C SER A 204 5.82 -5.03 -8.22
N GLY A 205 6.68 -6.06 -8.18
CA GLY A 205 7.35 -6.64 -9.33
C GLY A 205 8.88 -6.58 -9.29
N GLU A 206 9.47 -5.97 -8.25
CA GLU A 206 10.91 -5.68 -8.13
C GLU A 206 11.79 -6.92 -7.85
N THR A 207 11.21 -8.12 -7.92
CA THR A 207 11.92 -9.36 -7.63
C THR A 207 12.68 -9.90 -8.83
N TRP A 208 13.93 -10.30 -8.61
CA TRP A 208 14.70 -11.11 -9.54
C TRP A 208 14.38 -12.62 -9.43
N ASN A 209 13.50 -13.02 -8.51
CA ASN A 209 13.12 -14.43 -8.33
C ASN A 209 12.05 -14.86 -9.33
N VAL A 210 12.50 -15.49 -10.42
CA VAL A 210 11.63 -16.03 -11.50
C VAL A 210 10.54 -16.98 -10.97
N MET A 211 10.78 -17.74 -9.88
CA MET A 211 9.76 -18.62 -9.30
C MET A 211 8.62 -17.86 -8.60
N LYS A 212 8.84 -16.58 -8.25
CA LYS A 212 7.86 -15.72 -7.60
C LYS A 212 7.37 -14.56 -8.49
N ILE A 213 7.65 -14.59 -9.80
CA ILE A 213 7.18 -13.57 -10.76
C ILE A 213 5.64 -13.46 -10.83
N GLY A 214 4.92 -14.51 -10.42
CA GLY A 214 3.46 -14.53 -10.32
C GLY A 214 2.88 -13.76 -9.13
N TYR A 215 3.71 -13.19 -8.24
CA TYR A 215 3.27 -12.51 -7.02
C TYR A 215 2.98 -11.01 -7.26
N GLN A 216 3.36 -10.46 -8.41
CA GLN A 216 3.07 -9.07 -8.76
C GLN A 216 1.57 -8.83 -8.89
N LEU A 217 1.02 -7.92 -8.08
CA LEU A 217 -0.36 -7.46 -8.20
C LEU A 217 -0.52 -6.60 -9.47
N LYS A 218 -1.49 -6.96 -10.31
CA LYS A 218 -1.70 -6.36 -11.65
C LYS A 218 -2.98 -5.53 -11.71
N GLN A 219 -2.97 -4.54 -12.62
CA GLN A 219 -4.07 -3.59 -12.85
C GLN A 219 -4.50 -2.84 -11.57
N VAL A 220 -3.55 -2.54 -10.69
CA VAL A 220 -3.80 -1.97 -9.35
C VAL A 220 -4.54 -0.63 -9.46
N ARG A 221 -4.09 0.27 -10.35
CA ARG A 221 -4.69 1.58 -10.58
C ARG A 221 -6.13 1.46 -11.08
N GLU A 222 -6.36 0.55 -12.03
CA GLU A 222 -7.64 0.31 -12.70
C GLU A 222 -8.65 -0.30 -11.72
N ARG A 223 -8.19 -1.23 -10.87
CA ARG A 223 -9.00 -1.89 -9.83
C ARG A 223 -9.34 -0.94 -8.69
N LEU A 224 -8.42 -0.08 -8.25
CA LEU A 224 -8.72 0.98 -7.26
C LEU A 224 -9.68 2.03 -7.83
N ALA A 225 -9.49 2.45 -9.09
CA ALA A 225 -10.42 3.35 -9.77
C ALA A 225 -11.82 2.73 -9.91
N LYS A 226 -11.92 1.43 -10.22
CA LYS A 226 -13.19 0.69 -10.20
C LYS A 226 -13.81 0.63 -8.80
N GLY A 227 -13.03 0.33 -7.75
CA GLY A 227 -13.51 0.35 -6.37
C GLY A 227 -14.14 1.70 -5.98
N LEU A 228 -13.47 2.81 -6.33
CA LEU A 228 -13.99 4.15 -6.09
C LEU A 228 -15.22 4.52 -6.95
N VAL A 229 -15.39 3.93 -8.14
CA VAL A 229 -16.63 4.06 -8.94
C VAL A 229 -17.77 3.23 -8.33
N ASP A 230 -17.50 1.99 -7.94
CA ASP A 230 -18.49 1.12 -7.29
C ASP A 230 -18.93 1.68 -5.91
N LYS A 231 -18.05 2.40 -5.22
CA LYS A 231 -18.32 3.18 -3.99
C LYS A 231 -18.96 4.55 -4.25
N GLY A 232 -19.15 4.96 -5.52
CA GLY A 232 -19.82 6.20 -5.94
C GLY A 232 -19.01 7.50 -5.77
N ILE A 233 -17.73 7.41 -5.39
CA ILE A 233 -16.84 8.57 -5.20
C ILE A 233 -16.37 9.14 -6.54
N LEU A 234 -16.14 8.26 -7.51
CA LEU A 234 -15.89 8.62 -8.91
C LEU A 234 -17.10 8.24 -9.77
N ARG A 235 -17.25 8.90 -10.92
CA ARG A 235 -18.21 8.50 -11.97
C ARG A 235 -17.45 8.12 -13.23
N THR A 236 -17.98 7.22 -14.05
CA THR A 236 -17.41 6.92 -15.37
C THR A 236 -17.93 7.91 -16.41
N GLU A 237 -17.05 8.76 -16.93
CA GLU A 237 -17.28 9.61 -18.10
C GLU A 237 -16.61 9.02 -19.34
N LYS A 238 -17.38 8.82 -20.40
CA LYS A 238 -16.85 8.54 -21.74
C LYS A 238 -16.37 9.85 -22.38
N ARG A 239 -15.07 9.96 -22.68
CA ARG A 239 -14.50 11.09 -23.41
C ARG A 239 -14.12 10.69 -24.83
N ASN A 240 -14.74 11.35 -25.79
CA ASN A 240 -14.52 11.08 -27.20
C ASN A 240 -13.32 11.92 -27.68
N PHE A 241 -12.27 11.25 -28.14
CA PHE A 241 -11.14 11.86 -28.84
C PHE A 241 -11.34 11.69 -30.36
N LEU A 242 -10.54 12.39 -31.18
CA LEU A 242 -10.71 12.41 -32.65
C LEU A 242 -10.63 11.01 -33.30
N LEU A 243 -9.97 10.05 -32.66
CA LEU A 243 -9.69 8.71 -33.22
C LEU A 243 -10.15 7.54 -32.34
N PHE A 244 -10.56 7.79 -31.10
CA PHE A 244 -10.95 6.76 -30.13
C PHE A 244 -11.75 7.37 -28.97
N ASP A 245 -12.46 6.52 -28.23
CA ASP A 245 -13.13 6.91 -27.00
C ASP A 245 -12.37 6.38 -25.78
N MET A 246 -12.27 7.17 -24.72
CA MET A 246 -11.57 6.81 -23.47
C MET A 246 -12.52 6.88 -22.28
N ALA A 247 -12.54 5.83 -21.45
CA ALA A 247 -13.17 5.90 -20.14
C ALA A 247 -12.30 6.75 -19.20
N THR A 248 -12.93 7.69 -18.49
CA THR A 248 -12.30 8.54 -17.48
C THR A 248 -13.12 8.53 -16.20
N HIS A 249 -12.46 8.71 -15.05
CA HIS A 249 -13.09 8.53 -13.73
C HIS A 249 -13.04 9.81 -12.88
N PRO A 250 -13.65 10.93 -13.31
CA PRO A 250 -13.64 12.19 -12.56
C PRO A 250 -14.41 12.09 -11.24
N LEU A 251 -14.04 12.98 -10.32
CA LEU A 251 -14.56 13.04 -8.97
C LEU A 251 -16.04 13.41 -8.98
N ASN A 252 -16.84 12.58 -8.32
CA ASN A 252 -18.29 12.70 -8.19
C ASN A 252 -18.67 13.24 -6.80
N ASP A 253 -18.04 12.71 -5.74
CA ASP A 253 -18.16 13.20 -4.37
C ASP A 253 -16.89 14.00 -3.99
N THR A 254 -16.99 15.34 -4.02
CA THR A 254 -15.89 16.21 -3.57
C THR A 254 -15.70 16.14 -2.06
N THR A 255 -16.79 15.99 -1.29
CA THR A 255 -16.77 16.03 0.19
C THR A 255 -15.94 14.92 0.79
N CYS A 256 -15.91 13.76 0.12
CA CYS A 256 -15.03 12.64 0.44
C CYS A 256 -13.55 13.01 0.27
N LYS A 257 -13.14 13.56 -0.89
CA LYS A 257 -11.75 14.02 -1.08
C LYS A 257 -11.39 15.16 -0.12
N ASP A 258 -12.31 16.09 0.12
CA ASP A 258 -12.15 17.16 1.12
C ASP A 258 -11.97 16.59 2.54
N ALA A 259 -12.49 15.40 2.86
CA ALA A 259 -12.25 14.72 4.13
C ALA A 259 -10.84 14.12 4.22
N VAL A 260 -10.37 13.45 3.17
CA VAL A 260 -8.99 12.95 3.06
C VAL A 260 -7.98 14.10 3.20
N LEU A 261 -8.20 15.21 2.47
CA LEU A 261 -7.40 16.43 2.56
C LEU A 261 -7.38 16.99 3.98
N ARG A 262 -8.54 17.07 4.65
CA ARG A 262 -8.63 17.54 6.03
C ARG A 262 -7.91 16.63 7.04
N ARG A 263 -7.81 15.32 6.82
CA ARG A 263 -7.00 14.42 7.69
C ARG A 263 -5.53 14.83 7.67
N VAL A 264 -4.96 14.92 6.47
CA VAL A 264 -3.56 15.29 6.24
C VAL A 264 -3.26 16.69 6.80
N LEU A 265 -4.11 17.68 6.50
CA LEU A 265 -3.95 19.05 6.98
C LEU A 265 -4.16 19.19 8.49
N THR A 266 -4.97 18.34 9.14
CA THR A 266 -5.07 18.33 10.61
C THR A 266 -3.75 17.91 11.27
N LEU A 267 -2.99 17.00 10.65
CA LEU A 267 -1.67 16.61 11.17
C LEU A 267 -0.59 17.66 10.85
N LEU A 268 -0.64 18.32 9.70
CA LEU A 268 0.44 19.22 9.25
C LEU A 268 0.21 20.70 9.59
N THR A 269 -1.03 21.21 9.57
CA THR A 269 -1.32 22.65 9.63
C THR A 269 -2.33 23.04 10.73
N SER A 270 -2.60 22.16 11.69
CA SER A 270 -3.42 22.48 12.88
C SER A 270 -2.72 23.52 13.77
N THR A 271 -3.43 24.57 14.19
CA THR A 271 -2.90 25.52 15.20
C THR A 271 -2.84 24.95 16.62
N SER A 272 -3.38 23.75 16.85
CA SER A 272 -3.14 22.98 18.08
C SER A 272 -2.15 21.84 17.82
N PRO A 273 -1.12 21.67 18.68
CA PRO A 273 -0.23 20.50 18.63
C PRO A 273 -0.85 19.22 19.22
N THR A 274 -2.07 19.29 19.77
CA THR A 274 -2.79 18.15 20.36
C THR A 274 -3.47 17.26 19.32
N VAL A 275 -3.48 15.96 19.57
CA VAL A 275 -4.10 14.96 18.68
C VAL A 275 -5.34 14.36 19.35
N HIS A 276 -6.51 14.61 18.78
CA HIS A 276 -7.79 14.10 19.28
C HIS A 276 -8.37 13.11 18.27
N ALA A 277 -8.48 11.83 18.62
CA ALA A 277 -8.88 10.77 17.68
C ALA A 277 -10.19 11.05 16.92
N ASP A 278 -11.15 11.73 17.56
CA ASP A 278 -12.42 12.12 16.95
C ASP A 278 -12.31 13.21 15.86
N THR A 279 -11.14 13.78 15.56
CA THR A 279 -10.98 14.67 14.38
C THR A 279 -11.01 13.90 13.06
N PHE A 280 -10.54 12.65 13.05
CA PHE A 280 -10.36 11.82 11.85
C PHE A 280 -11.56 10.88 11.63
N TYR A 281 -11.83 10.54 10.36
CA TYR A 281 -12.89 9.61 9.94
C TYR A 281 -14.26 9.89 10.61
N LYS A 282 -14.67 11.17 10.62
CA LYS A 282 -15.97 11.61 11.15
C LYS A 282 -17.12 11.19 10.23
N GLU A 283 -16.90 11.29 8.93
CA GLU A 283 -17.87 10.97 7.88
C GLU A 283 -18.16 9.47 7.75
N ASP A 284 -17.19 8.63 8.12
CA ASP A 284 -17.31 7.17 8.16
C ASP A 284 -17.87 6.67 9.52
N SER A 285 -18.52 7.54 10.30
CA SER A 285 -19.25 7.13 11.51
C SER A 285 -20.41 6.21 11.10
N SER A 286 -20.24 4.92 11.36
CA SER A 286 -21.09 3.86 10.82
C SER A 286 -22.59 4.01 11.19
N SER A 287 -23.48 3.46 10.37
CA SER A 287 -24.92 3.38 10.66
C SER A 287 -25.25 2.61 11.95
N ALA A 288 -24.28 1.84 12.48
CA ALA A 288 -24.34 1.15 13.77
C ALA A 288 -23.90 2.03 14.96
N GLY A 289 -23.54 3.30 14.73
CA GLY A 289 -23.10 4.25 15.75
C GLY A 289 -21.69 4.00 16.31
N ARG A 290 -20.96 2.98 15.82
CA ARG A 290 -19.58 2.73 16.21
C ARG A 290 -18.61 3.66 15.47
N PRO A 291 -17.57 4.19 16.16
CA PRO A 291 -16.46 4.87 15.51
C PRO A 291 -15.59 3.87 14.74
N VAL A 292 -14.98 4.34 13.65
CA VAL A 292 -13.85 3.66 13.00
C VAL A 292 -12.74 3.38 14.02
N ALA A 293 -12.11 2.21 13.94
CA ALA A 293 -11.00 1.80 14.78
C ALA A 293 -9.66 2.35 14.27
N LEU A 294 -8.70 2.53 15.18
CA LEU A 294 -7.32 2.95 14.86
C LEU A 294 -7.24 4.26 14.05
N ARG A 295 -8.11 5.23 14.35
CA ARG A 295 -8.27 6.48 13.60
C ARG A 295 -6.98 7.29 13.49
N VAL A 296 -6.20 7.36 14.56
CA VAL A 296 -4.98 8.16 14.60
C VAL A 296 -3.86 7.42 13.86
N THR A 297 -3.73 6.11 14.08
CA THR A 297 -2.81 5.26 13.31
C THR A 297 -3.11 5.31 11.81
N ARG A 298 -4.39 5.24 11.41
CA ARG A 298 -4.84 5.36 10.02
C ARG A 298 -4.51 6.74 9.42
N ALA A 299 -4.76 7.83 10.15
CA ALA A 299 -4.42 9.18 9.71
C ALA A 299 -2.90 9.41 9.56
N LEU A 300 -2.09 8.84 10.46
CA LEU A 300 -0.63 8.80 10.35
C LEU A 300 -0.19 8.02 9.11
N CYS A 301 -0.71 6.80 8.89
CA CYS A 301 -0.38 6.00 7.72
C CYS A 301 -0.75 6.72 6.41
N LEU A 302 -1.89 7.42 6.38
CA LEU A 302 -2.29 8.28 5.26
C LEU A 302 -1.27 9.40 5.00
N LEU A 303 -0.84 10.12 6.04
CA LEU A 303 0.20 11.15 5.92
C LEU A 303 1.51 10.57 5.36
N CYS A 304 2.09 9.58 6.05
CA CYS A 304 3.36 8.96 5.67
C CYS A 304 3.33 8.35 4.26
N CYS A 305 2.27 7.62 3.90
CA CYS A 305 2.16 7.06 2.56
C CYS A 305 1.90 8.14 1.50
N SER A 306 1.26 9.27 1.83
CA SER A 306 1.07 10.37 0.88
C SER A 306 2.39 11.11 0.58
N PHE A 307 3.29 11.14 1.56
CA PHE A 307 4.67 11.62 1.41
C PHE A 307 5.47 10.67 0.51
N SER A 308 5.66 9.40 0.89
CA SER A 308 6.45 8.42 0.10
C SER A 308 5.94 8.17 -1.33
N ALA A 309 4.62 8.29 -1.56
CA ALA A 309 4.02 8.18 -2.89
C ALA A 309 4.22 9.43 -3.77
N ASN A 310 4.84 10.50 -3.25
CA ASN A 310 4.98 11.81 -3.88
C ASN A 310 3.63 12.43 -4.32
N VAL A 311 2.57 12.24 -3.52
CA VAL A 311 1.24 12.85 -3.76
C VAL A 311 0.86 13.94 -2.75
N LEU A 312 1.59 14.07 -1.63
CA LEU A 312 1.30 15.04 -0.56
C LEU A 312 1.19 16.50 -1.08
N GLU A 313 2.02 16.91 -2.06
CA GLU A 313 1.97 18.28 -2.60
C GLU A 313 0.58 18.67 -3.10
N ASN A 314 -0.19 17.70 -3.65
CA ASN A 314 -1.54 17.95 -4.16
C ASN A 314 -2.47 18.52 -3.07
N ALA A 315 -2.24 18.18 -1.79
CA ALA A 315 -2.96 18.73 -0.64
C ALA A 315 -2.44 20.11 -0.21
N LEU A 316 -1.12 20.34 -0.30
CA LEU A 316 -0.43 21.54 0.20
C LEU A 316 -0.42 22.71 -0.79
N ASN A 317 -0.96 22.53 -2.00
CA ASN A 317 -1.03 23.54 -3.07
C ASN A 317 -1.66 24.90 -2.68
N HIS A 318 -2.54 24.92 -1.68
CA HIS A 318 -3.24 26.12 -1.21
C HIS A 318 -2.46 26.90 -0.12
N LEU A 319 -1.36 26.33 0.39
CA LEU A 319 -0.49 26.95 1.38
C LEU A 319 0.54 27.87 0.71
N SER A 320 1.09 28.81 1.49
CA SER A 320 2.28 29.58 1.10
C SER A 320 3.47 28.64 0.87
N TYR A 321 4.51 29.14 0.20
CA TYR A 321 5.74 28.40 -0.05
C TYR A 321 6.38 27.91 1.26
N GLU A 322 6.54 28.82 2.23
CA GLU A 322 7.15 28.56 3.54
C GLU A 322 6.33 27.57 4.40
N ALA A 323 5.01 27.72 4.45
CA ALA A 323 4.14 26.78 5.15
C ALA A 323 4.10 25.39 4.47
N ARG A 324 4.37 25.32 3.17
CA ARG A 324 4.52 24.05 2.44
C ARG A 324 5.86 23.37 2.73
N GLU A 325 6.96 24.13 2.76
CA GLU A 325 8.29 23.62 3.12
C GLU A 325 8.31 23.09 4.56
N SER A 326 7.75 23.85 5.51
CA SER A 326 7.53 23.41 6.90
C SER A 326 6.66 22.14 6.98
N ALA A 327 5.55 22.08 6.24
CA ALA A 327 4.67 20.92 6.21
C ALA A 327 5.32 19.67 5.58
N PHE A 328 6.27 19.83 4.65
CA PHE A 328 7.07 18.72 4.12
C PHE A 328 8.10 18.23 5.12
N GLN A 329 8.89 19.11 5.76
CA GLN A 329 9.84 18.70 6.80
C GLN A 329 9.12 17.97 7.93
N LYS A 330 7.97 18.50 8.39
CA LYS A 330 7.16 17.86 9.42
C LYS A 330 6.62 16.48 9.02
N ALA A 331 6.35 16.25 7.73
CA ALA A 331 5.94 14.94 7.23
C ALA A 331 7.10 13.93 7.22
N ASP A 332 8.32 14.41 6.92
CA ASP A 332 9.57 13.64 6.96
C ASP A 332 9.94 13.27 8.41
N ASP A 333 9.95 14.25 9.34
CA ASP A 333 10.19 14.06 10.77
C ASP A 333 9.25 12.99 11.37
N ILE A 334 7.97 13.02 10.98
CA ILE A 334 6.96 12.04 11.39
C ILE A 334 7.22 10.67 10.76
N LEU A 335 7.68 10.60 9.51
CA LEU A 335 8.02 9.34 8.85
C LEU A 335 9.27 8.69 9.47
N GLU A 336 10.33 9.44 9.76
CA GLU A 336 11.52 8.91 10.46
C GLU A 336 11.12 8.33 11.83
N GLU A 337 10.45 9.13 12.66
CA GLU A 337 10.14 8.77 14.05
C GLU A 337 9.11 7.63 14.19
N PHE A 338 8.12 7.54 13.29
CA PHE A 338 7.09 6.48 13.32
C PHE A 338 7.40 5.25 12.44
N SER A 339 8.46 5.30 11.61
CA SER A 339 9.01 4.11 10.94
C SER A 339 9.89 3.24 11.83
N ASN A 340 10.04 3.57 13.12
CA ASN A 340 10.83 2.82 14.09
C ASN A 340 9.98 1.87 14.96
N TRP A 341 10.62 0.90 15.63
CA TRP A 341 9.94 0.00 16.59
C TRP A 341 10.68 -0.16 17.93
N PRO A 342 10.08 0.21 19.08
CA PRO A 342 8.75 0.83 19.22
C PRO A 342 8.60 2.14 18.45
N MET A 343 7.38 2.46 18.03
CA MET A 343 7.07 3.72 17.35
C MET A 343 7.38 4.91 18.25
N ALA A 344 7.87 5.99 17.64
CA ALA A 344 8.27 7.22 18.31
C ALA A 344 9.28 7.05 19.46
N PRO A 345 10.49 6.52 19.20
CA PRO A 345 11.51 6.30 20.23
C PRO A 345 11.98 7.59 20.92
N SER A 346 12.00 8.74 20.24
CA SER A 346 12.41 10.03 20.86
C SER A 346 11.40 10.52 21.91
N SER A 347 10.14 10.10 21.79
CA SER A 347 9.03 10.54 22.67
C SER A 347 9.16 10.08 24.14
N GLY A 348 10.04 9.13 24.43
CA GLY A 348 10.25 8.56 25.78
C GLY A 348 9.13 7.64 26.28
N LEU A 349 8.02 7.51 25.55
CA LEU A 349 6.90 6.61 25.89
C LEU A 349 7.24 5.12 25.67
N ALA A 350 8.26 4.83 24.86
CA ALA A 350 8.77 3.49 24.52
C ALA A 350 9.48 2.76 25.69
N GLY A 351 8.90 2.78 26.91
CA GLY A 351 9.51 2.24 28.14
C GLY A 351 8.58 1.42 29.06
N GLY A 352 7.28 1.29 28.73
CA GLY A 352 6.30 0.59 29.57
C GLY A 352 6.17 -0.91 29.26
N GLY A 353 7.07 -1.77 29.76
CA GLY A 353 6.96 -3.22 29.52
C GLY A 353 7.93 -4.08 30.33
N VAL A 354 7.45 -4.64 31.45
CA VAL A 354 8.18 -5.51 32.41
C VAL A 354 9.04 -6.59 31.71
N GLY A 355 10.37 -6.59 31.93
CA GLY A 355 11.25 -7.56 31.25
C GLY A 355 12.69 -7.79 31.77
N GLY A 356 13.25 -6.89 32.59
CA GLY A 356 14.57 -7.08 33.24
C GLY A 356 15.80 -6.86 32.34
N GLY A 357 16.86 -6.25 32.90
CA GLY A 357 18.11 -6.01 32.17
C GLY A 357 18.84 -4.72 32.55
N SER A 358 19.27 -4.58 33.81
CA SER A 358 20.14 -3.47 34.24
C SER A 358 21.53 -3.58 33.61
N GLY A 359 21.70 -2.99 32.41
CA GLY A 359 22.89 -3.09 31.57
C GLY A 359 23.66 -1.78 31.44
N ALA A 360 24.13 -1.20 32.54
CA ALA A 360 25.04 -0.05 32.51
C ALA A 360 26.43 -0.48 32.00
N ALA A 361 26.62 -0.45 30.68
CA ALA A 361 27.89 -0.72 30.01
C ALA A 361 28.27 0.48 29.12
N GLY A 362 29.42 1.10 29.38
CA GLY A 362 29.85 2.31 28.67
C GLY A 362 30.32 2.01 27.24
N GLY A 363 29.59 2.52 26.24
CA GLY A 363 30.10 2.63 24.87
C GLY A 363 31.06 3.81 24.76
N VAL A 364 32.31 3.56 24.35
CA VAL A 364 33.35 4.60 24.28
C VAL A 364 33.14 5.52 23.08
N VAL A 365 33.05 6.83 23.31
CA VAL A 365 33.08 7.84 22.24
C VAL A 365 34.53 8.04 21.79
N THR A 366 34.90 7.54 20.61
CA THR A 366 36.22 7.76 20.00
C THR A 366 36.15 8.76 18.86
N SER A 367 36.30 10.05 19.16
CA SER A 367 36.70 11.07 18.19
C SER A 367 37.75 12.00 18.83
N ILE A 368 38.86 12.20 18.14
CA ILE A 368 40.07 12.83 18.68
C ILE A 368 40.05 14.37 18.49
N SER A 369 40.59 15.06 19.50
CA SER A 369 41.24 16.38 19.53
C SER A 369 41.08 17.34 18.32
N SER A 370 40.92 18.66 18.54
CA SER A 370 41.90 19.43 19.32
C SER A 370 41.51 20.90 19.57
N ASN A 371 42.19 21.50 20.57
CA ASN A 371 42.40 22.93 20.83
C ASN A 371 41.21 23.83 21.26
N GLY A 372 41.40 24.50 22.41
CA GLY A 372 40.58 25.64 22.89
C GLY A 372 41.34 26.98 22.71
N PRO A 373 41.37 27.93 23.68
CA PRO A 373 40.97 27.83 25.09
C PRO A 373 39.87 28.82 25.54
N LYS A 374 39.57 28.81 26.85
CA LYS A 374 38.51 29.58 27.53
C LYS A 374 38.85 31.08 27.67
N SER A 375 37.80 31.90 27.79
CA SER A 375 37.84 33.14 28.59
C SER A 375 36.58 33.28 29.46
N LYS A 376 36.66 34.05 30.56
CA LYS A 376 35.54 34.32 31.50
C LYS A 376 35.30 35.84 31.60
N THR A 377 34.10 36.28 31.26
CA THR A 377 33.39 37.47 31.79
C THR A 377 31.96 37.43 31.24
N GLY A 378 30.94 38.03 31.85
CA GLY A 378 30.85 38.70 33.16
C GLY A 378 29.40 39.17 33.37
N ALA A 379 28.91 39.20 34.60
CA ALA A 379 27.49 39.52 34.86
C ALA A 379 27.16 41.00 34.57
N ARG A 380 25.98 41.25 33.99
CA ARG A 380 25.29 42.55 34.01
C ARG A 380 23.80 42.33 34.25
N ILE A 381 23.17 43.31 34.90
CA ILE A 381 21.75 43.36 35.26
C ILE A 381 21.19 44.66 34.66
N GLY A 382 19.92 44.64 34.24
CA GLY A 382 19.25 45.69 33.47
C GLY A 382 18.95 45.19 32.04
N GLU A 383 17.83 45.55 31.42
CA GLU A 383 16.74 46.44 31.87
C GLU A 383 15.39 45.97 31.28
N GLY A 384 14.27 46.39 31.85
CA GLY A 384 12.96 45.80 31.55
C GLY A 384 12.34 46.29 30.23
N SER A 385 11.82 45.36 29.43
CA SER A 385 10.84 45.66 28.39
C SER A 385 9.78 44.56 28.31
N MET A 386 8.59 44.81 28.88
CA MET A 386 7.44 43.93 28.72
C MET A 386 6.73 44.24 27.40
N LEU A 387 7.33 43.79 26.29
CA LEU A 387 6.63 43.72 25.00
C LEU A 387 6.11 42.30 24.80
N ASN A 388 4.85 42.20 24.41
CA ASN A 388 4.09 40.95 24.32
C ASN A 388 4.51 40.19 23.04
N ASP A 389 5.57 39.40 23.17
CA ASP A 389 6.18 38.64 22.07
C ASP A 389 5.34 37.39 21.73
N ARG A 390 4.20 37.66 21.08
CA ARG A 390 3.20 36.69 20.61
C ARG A 390 2.99 36.80 19.11
N ALA A 391 4.06 37.09 18.40
CA ALA A 391 4.10 37.15 16.94
C ALA A 391 5.07 36.05 16.44
N PHE A 392 4.59 35.19 15.55
CA PHE A 392 5.41 34.24 14.77
C PHE A 392 6.16 33.14 15.55
N ASP A 393 5.43 32.31 16.31
CA ASP A 393 5.78 30.89 16.49
C ASP A 393 5.18 30.06 15.34
N GLU A 394 5.59 30.35 14.09
CA GLU A 394 5.18 29.56 12.92
C GLU A 394 5.95 28.24 12.80
N GLY A 395 6.98 28.02 13.63
CA GLY A 395 7.79 26.80 13.62
C GLY A 395 7.12 25.57 14.24
N ASN A 396 5.97 25.72 14.89
CA ASN A 396 5.32 24.64 15.66
C ASN A 396 3.84 24.40 15.28
N VAL A 397 3.49 24.64 14.02
CA VAL A 397 2.15 24.35 13.49
C VAL A 397 2.02 22.84 13.19
N GLY A 398 0.82 22.29 13.35
CA GLY A 398 0.48 20.88 13.16
C GLY A 398 0.65 20.02 14.41
N ALA A 399 0.14 18.79 14.36
CA ALA A 399 0.26 17.80 15.44
C ALA A 399 1.71 17.63 15.91
N SER A 400 1.92 17.58 17.22
CA SER A 400 3.24 17.29 17.77
C SER A 400 3.52 15.79 17.79
N VAL A 401 4.76 15.40 17.50
CA VAL A 401 5.25 14.02 17.59
C VAL A 401 4.90 13.37 18.93
N GLN A 402 5.05 14.09 20.05
CA GLN A 402 4.76 13.57 21.38
C GLN A 402 3.27 13.31 21.64
N GLU A 403 2.36 14.19 21.18
CA GLU A 403 0.92 13.96 21.31
C GLU A 403 0.44 12.85 20.36
N LEU A 404 1.03 12.76 19.17
CA LEU A 404 0.79 11.68 18.22
C LEU A 404 1.24 10.32 18.79
N ALA A 405 2.41 10.28 19.44
CA ALA A 405 2.93 9.10 20.12
C ALA A 405 2.03 8.66 21.29
N LYS A 406 1.56 9.60 22.13
CA LYS A 406 0.59 9.31 23.20
C LYS A 406 -0.73 8.76 22.65
N ALA A 407 -1.23 9.32 21.55
CA ALA A 407 -2.46 8.88 20.91
C ALA A 407 -2.31 7.46 20.32
N LEU A 408 -1.19 7.15 19.66
CA LEU A 408 -0.90 5.80 19.17
C LEU A 408 -0.66 4.79 20.29
N GLN A 409 0.06 5.17 21.34
CA GLN A 409 0.26 4.31 22.53
C GLN A 409 -1.08 3.93 23.16
N LYS A 410 -2.05 4.86 23.19
CA LYS A 410 -3.42 4.59 23.65
C LYS A 410 -4.19 3.65 22.71
N GLU A 411 -4.05 3.78 21.39
CA GLU A 411 -4.66 2.84 20.43
C GLU A 411 -4.03 1.44 20.57
N LEU A 412 -2.71 1.34 20.76
CA LEU A 412 -1.96 0.11 21.02
C LEU A 412 -2.39 -0.59 22.33
N GLU A 413 -2.57 0.17 23.41
CA GLU A 413 -3.06 -0.33 24.69
C GLU A 413 -4.51 -0.85 24.63
N GLN A 414 -5.33 -0.32 23.70
CA GLN A 414 -6.72 -0.76 23.50
C GLN A 414 -6.81 -2.06 22.68
N GLU A 415 -5.90 -2.26 21.71
CA GLU A 415 -5.80 -3.50 20.94
C GLU A 415 -5.12 -4.64 21.73
N GLY A 416 -4.20 -4.30 22.64
CA GLY A 416 -3.49 -5.25 23.50
C GLY A 416 -2.41 -6.08 22.80
N ASP A 417 -2.22 -5.93 21.48
CA ASP A 417 -1.20 -6.63 20.69
C ASP A 417 -0.40 -5.68 19.78
N GLY A 418 0.89 -5.52 20.09
CA GLY A 418 1.82 -4.70 19.32
C GLY A 418 2.39 -5.34 18.06
N PHE A 419 2.19 -6.64 17.79
CA PHE A 419 2.73 -7.28 16.58
C PHE A 419 2.12 -6.74 15.28
N MET A 420 0.90 -6.18 15.36
CA MET A 420 0.24 -5.45 14.27
C MET A 420 0.93 -4.10 14.02
N PHE A 421 1.13 -3.29 15.07
CA PHE A 421 1.82 -2.00 14.99
C PHE A 421 3.29 -2.16 14.56
N GLU A 422 3.97 -3.24 15.00
CA GLU A 422 5.31 -3.60 14.53
C GLU A 422 5.33 -3.85 13.02
N CYS A 423 4.25 -4.40 12.45
CA CYS A 423 4.11 -4.60 11.00
C CYS A 423 3.89 -3.26 10.27
N VAL A 424 3.07 -2.37 10.83
CA VAL A 424 2.86 -1.02 10.27
C VAL A 424 4.16 -0.22 10.27
N ALA A 425 4.89 -0.18 11.39
CA ALA A 425 6.20 0.47 11.49
C ALA A 425 7.21 -0.12 10.48
N ALA A 426 7.21 -1.45 10.31
CA ALA A 426 8.08 -2.11 9.34
C ALA A 426 7.78 -1.75 7.88
N VAL A 427 6.51 -1.59 7.51
CA VAL A 427 6.16 -1.08 6.18
C VAL A 427 6.59 0.37 6.03
N LEU A 428 6.34 1.23 7.01
CA LEU A 428 6.81 2.61 6.99
C LEU A 428 8.34 2.70 6.86
N ASN A 429 9.09 1.76 7.44
CA ASN A 429 10.56 1.68 7.31
C ASN A 429 11.07 1.13 5.97
N VAL A 430 10.21 0.50 5.18
CA VAL A 430 10.46 0.21 3.76
C VAL A 430 10.19 1.47 2.93
N LEU A 431 9.06 2.15 3.20
CA LEU A 431 8.63 3.34 2.47
C LEU A 431 9.52 4.58 2.71
N SER A 432 10.14 4.71 3.88
CA SER A 432 11.11 5.77 4.19
C SER A 432 12.48 5.59 3.53
N ARG A 433 12.71 4.47 2.84
CA ARG A 433 13.98 4.15 2.16
C ARG A 433 13.87 4.19 0.64
N MET A 434 12.71 4.57 0.09
CA MET A 434 12.45 4.48 -1.36
C MET A 434 13.40 5.35 -2.19
N ASP A 435 13.82 6.51 -1.69
CA ASP A 435 14.81 7.37 -2.37
C ASP A 435 16.25 6.82 -2.32
N SER A 436 16.47 5.67 -1.67
CA SER A 436 17.70 4.87 -1.74
C SER A 436 17.62 3.69 -2.72
N LEU A 437 16.50 3.55 -3.46
CA LEU A 437 16.27 2.49 -4.45
C LEU A 437 16.30 3.01 -5.90
N LEU A 438 16.53 4.32 -6.11
CA LEU A 438 16.58 5.03 -7.39
C LEU A 438 17.98 5.57 -7.71
#